data_AF-A0A965IX54-F1
#
_entry.id   AF-A0A965IX54-F1
#
_cell.length_a   1.000
_cell.length_b   1.000
_cell.length_c   1.000
_cell.angle_alpha   90.00
_cell.angle_beta   90.00
_cell.angle_gamma   90.00
#
_symmetry.space_group_name_H-M   'P 1'
#
loop_
_entity.id
_entity.type
_entity.pdbx_description
1 polymer ?
#
loop_
_entity_poly.entity_id
_entity_poly.type
_entity_poly.pdbx_seq_one_letter_code
_entity_poly.pdbx_strand_id
1 'polypeptide(L)'
;MTDVVSPSSVSFTVNGVAVSVSGDHPHLLSALRDELNITSAKDGCSPSGQCGCCTIMIDGKAQVSCQYPVAKAEGRAITTLEGVDEAERKTYSDAFAACGGLQCGFCIPGIVMRAKSQVDKKGADLKREDMARHLGAHLCRCTGYVKVLDAIEAVAQGTPVDVSLPGGVGSRGLKYEAPELALGDRGYVDDIRVDGMLHAALRLTEHTRADIITIDTSAAEAADGVIAVFTRRHVPGTNMVGIIHKDWPVFIGEGERTS
;
A
#
# COMPACT_ATOMS: atom_id res chain seq x y z
N MET A 1 34.68 -16.73 10.20
CA MET A 1 33.82 -16.25 11.29
C MET A 1 33.35 -14.87 10.89
N THR A 2 32.28 -14.81 10.10
CA THR A 2 31.56 -13.56 9.84
C THR A 2 30.70 -13.33 11.07
N ASP A 3 31.03 -12.29 11.83
CA ASP A 3 30.17 -11.83 12.91
C ASP A 3 28.78 -11.59 12.33
N VAL A 4 27.84 -12.46 12.71
CA VAL A 4 26.41 -12.21 12.50
C VAL A 4 26.11 -11.04 13.43
N VAL A 5 26.21 -9.83 12.90
CA VAL A 5 25.75 -8.62 13.57
C VAL A 5 24.30 -8.92 13.95
N SER A 6 24.03 -9.03 15.24
CA SER A 6 22.66 -9.17 15.71
C SER A 6 21.87 -7.99 15.14
N PRO A 7 20.76 -8.22 14.41
CA PRO A 7 20.04 -7.14 13.74
C PRO A 7 19.72 -6.09 14.78
N SER A 8 20.11 -4.83 14.53
CA SER A 8 19.86 -3.75 15.48
C SER A 8 18.35 -3.64 15.64
N SER A 9 17.82 -3.84 16.84
CA SER A 9 16.39 -3.72 17.09
C SER A 9 16.00 -2.26 17.31
N VAL A 10 14.85 -1.83 16.80
CA VAL A 10 14.29 -0.49 17.04
C VAL A 10 12.97 -0.62 17.80
N SER A 11 12.87 0.04 18.95
CA SER A 11 11.71 -0.03 19.84
C SER A 11 10.84 1.22 19.76
N PHE A 12 9.53 1.05 19.61
CA PHE A 12 8.56 2.15 19.57
C PHE A 12 7.17 1.70 19.99
N THR A 13 6.20 2.63 20.01
CA THR A 13 4.79 2.29 20.24
C THR A 13 4.01 2.43 18.95
N VAL A 14 3.27 1.40 18.55
CA VAL A 14 2.31 1.47 17.43
C VAL A 14 0.92 1.13 17.92
N ASN A 15 -0.05 1.98 17.62
CA ASN A 15 -1.46 1.79 18.00
C ASN A 15 -1.63 1.51 19.51
N GLY A 16 -0.81 2.15 20.34
CA GLY A 16 -0.80 1.98 21.80
C GLY A 16 -0.04 0.75 22.31
N VAL A 17 0.52 -0.08 21.43
CA VAL A 17 1.28 -1.29 21.79
C VAL A 17 2.78 -1.06 21.61
N ALA A 18 3.56 -1.34 22.65
CA ALA A 18 5.01 -1.32 22.57
C ALA A 18 5.50 -2.50 21.71
N VAL A 19 6.33 -2.21 20.72
CA VAL A 19 6.89 -3.19 19.77
C VAL A 19 8.38 -2.95 19.61
N SER A 20 9.09 -4.00 19.19
CA SER A 20 10.49 -3.92 18.77
C SER A 20 10.61 -4.64 17.43
N VAL A 21 11.17 -3.96 16.43
CA VAL A 21 11.31 -4.49 15.06
C VAL A 21 12.76 -4.54 14.63
N SER A 22 13.06 -5.28 13.55
CA SER A 22 14.39 -5.21 12.92
C SER A 22 14.70 -3.82 12.38
N GLY A 23 15.91 -3.33 12.64
CA GLY A 23 16.44 -2.08 12.10
C GLY A 23 16.95 -2.22 10.66
N ASP A 24 17.00 -3.44 10.12
CA ASP A 24 17.43 -3.73 8.74
C ASP A 24 16.33 -3.46 7.71
N HIS A 25 15.11 -3.21 8.17
CA HIS A 25 14.00 -2.78 7.31
C HIS A 25 14.36 -1.48 6.59
N PRO A 26 14.17 -1.40 5.25
CA PRO A 26 14.57 -0.22 4.47
C PRO A 26 13.89 1.08 4.88
N HIS A 27 12.67 0.99 5.43
CA HIS A 27 11.88 2.12 5.90
C HIS A 27 10.75 1.65 6.82
N LEU A 28 10.14 2.57 7.57
CA LEU A 28 9.09 2.24 8.55
C LEU A 28 7.89 1.51 7.94
N LEU A 29 7.56 1.74 6.66
CA LEU A 29 6.47 1.02 5.99
C LEU A 29 6.69 -0.51 5.94
N SER A 30 7.92 -0.98 5.70
CA SER A 30 8.20 -2.42 5.60
C SER A 30 8.19 -3.06 6.98
N ALA A 31 8.72 -2.37 7.99
CA ALA A 31 8.60 -2.83 9.38
C ALA A 31 7.12 -2.99 9.79
N LEU A 32 6.26 -2.02 9.45
CA LEU A 32 4.83 -2.09 9.73
C LEU A 32 4.15 -3.23 8.97
N ARG A 33 4.38 -3.37 7.66
CA ARG A 33 3.66 -4.34 6.82
C ARG A 33 4.21 -5.76 6.92
N ASP A 34 5.52 -5.91 6.91
CA ASP A 34 6.17 -7.21 6.70
C ASP A 34 6.48 -7.92 8.02
N GLU A 35 6.81 -7.16 9.07
CA GLU A 35 7.11 -7.74 10.39
C GLU A 35 5.91 -7.64 11.34
N LEU A 36 5.18 -6.53 11.34
CA LEU A 36 4.03 -6.31 12.25
C LEU A 36 2.67 -6.64 11.62
N ASN A 37 2.63 -6.95 10.32
CA ASN A 37 1.41 -7.26 9.57
C ASN A 37 0.31 -6.16 9.66
N ILE A 38 0.73 -4.90 9.76
CA ILE A 38 -0.13 -3.71 9.76
C ILE A 38 -0.22 -3.22 8.31
N THR A 39 -1.39 -3.40 7.69
CA THR A 39 -1.54 -3.29 6.23
C THR A 39 -2.43 -2.12 5.78
N SER A 40 -3.02 -1.32 6.68
CA SER A 40 -3.80 -0.15 6.26
C SER A 40 -2.94 0.89 5.53
N ALA A 41 -1.67 1.03 5.93
CA ALA A 41 -0.68 1.79 5.19
C ALA A 41 -0.30 1.00 3.93
N LYS A 42 -0.74 1.49 2.76
CA LYS A 42 -0.55 0.78 1.50
C LYS A 42 0.78 1.14 0.83
N ASP A 43 1.48 0.13 0.33
CA ASP A 43 2.66 0.33 -0.50
C ASP A 43 2.27 0.56 -1.98
N GLY A 44 2.26 1.82 -2.40
CA GLY A 44 1.97 2.17 -3.79
C GLY A 44 3.20 2.52 -4.62
N CYS A 45 4.06 3.38 -4.11
CA CYS A 45 5.20 3.93 -4.85
C CYS A 45 6.50 3.83 -4.06
N SER A 46 6.55 3.00 -3.01
CA SER A 46 7.72 2.90 -2.17
C SER A 46 8.99 2.67 -3.01
N PRO A 47 10.12 3.29 -2.65
CA PRO A 47 10.32 4.20 -1.53
C PRO A 47 10.10 5.68 -1.88
N SER A 48 9.62 6.05 -3.07
CA SER A 48 9.67 7.44 -3.57
C SER A 48 8.86 8.50 -2.79
N GLY A 49 7.90 8.07 -1.93
CA GLY A 49 7.08 8.96 -1.11
C GLY A 49 6.08 9.86 -1.86
N GLN A 50 5.82 9.61 -3.14
CA GLN A 50 5.02 10.49 -3.99
C GLN A 50 3.50 10.26 -3.93
N CYS A 51 3.05 9.03 -3.67
CA CYS A 51 1.62 8.70 -3.76
C CYS A 51 0.80 9.00 -2.51
N GLY A 52 1.44 9.09 -1.33
CA GLY A 52 0.76 9.33 -0.05
C GLY A 52 -0.02 8.14 0.52
N CYS A 53 -0.09 6.98 -0.16
CA CYS A 53 -0.89 5.83 0.28
C CYS A 53 -0.43 5.23 1.63
N CYS A 54 0.85 5.39 1.97
CA CYS A 54 1.45 4.90 3.20
C CYS A 54 1.43 5.93 4.35
N THR A 55 0.55 6.93 4.27
CA THR A 55 0.46 7.98 5.29
C THR A 55 -0.05 7.41 6.60
N ILE A 56 0.72 7.64 7.66
CA ILE A 56 0.42 7.29 9.07
C ILE A 56 0.64 8.53 9.94
N MET A 57 0.33 8.49 11.23
CA MET A 57 0.75 9.53 12.17
C MET A 57 1.97 9.10 12.96
N ILE A 58 2.95 10.00 13.07
CA ILE A 58 4.12 9.86 13.94
C ILE A 58 4.09 11.08 14.88
N ASP A 59 3.95 10.83 16.18
CA ASP A 59 3.74 11.85 17.22
C ASP A 59 2.63 12.84 16.85
N GLY A 60 1.48 12.32 16.39
CA GLY A 60 0.32 13.10 15.98
C GLY A 60 0.45 13.86 14.66
N LYS A 61 1.55 13.69 13.92
CA LYS A 61 1.78 14.33 12.61
C LYS A 61 1.68 13.32 11.48
N ALA A 62 0.80 13.60 10.51
CA ALA A 62 0.67 12.73 9.33
C ALA A 62 1.91 12.80 8.42
N GLN A 63 2.57 11.66 8.23
CA GLN A 63 3.82 11.48 7.47
C GLN A 63 3.76 10.21 6.61
N VAL A 64 4.48 10.22 5.49
CA VAL A 64 4.65 9.03 4.64
C VAL A 64 5.67 8.09 5.28
N SER A 65 5.29 6.83 5.49
CA SER A 65 6.15 5.85 6.19
C SER A 65 7.24 5.22 5.33
N CYS A 66 7.09 5.20 4.00
CA CYS A 66 8.11 4.64 3.09
C CYS A 66 9.36 5.51 2.91
N GLN A 67 9.30 6.78 3.36
CA GLN A 67 10.44 7.70 3.40
C GLN A 67 10.94 7.94 4.82
N TYR A 68 10.35 7.27 5.82
CA TYR A 68 10.75 7.42 7.21
C TYR A 68 11.74 6.30 7.58
N PRO A 69 13.00 6.63 7.91
CA PRO A 69 13.98 5.62 8.31
C PRO A 69 13.53 4.91 9.59
N VAL A 70 13.63 3.57 9.63
CA VAL A 70 13.19 2.77 10.79
C VAL A 70 13.92 3.21 12.05
N ALA A 71 15.24 3.42 11.98
CA ALA A 71 16.03 3.91 13.11
C ALA A 71 15.52 5.21 13.75
N LYS A 72 14.78 6.06 13.02
CA LYS A 72 14.20 7.29 13.59
C LYS A 72 12.89 7.06 14.36
N ALA A 73 12.31 5.86 14.23
CA ALA A 73 11.10 5.48 14.94
C ALA A 73 11.37 5.20 16.43
N GLU A 74 12.63 5.01 16.84
CA GLU A 74 13.00 4.74 18.23
C GLU A 74 12.29 5.69 19.22
N GLY A 75 11.55 5.12 20.16
CA GLY A 75 10.78 5.83 21.19
C GLY A 75 9.58 6.64 20.70
N ARG A 76 9.24 6.60 19.41
CA ARG A 76 8.12 7.38 18.83
C ARG A 76 6.77 6.73 19.09
N ALA A 77 5.72 7.54 19.03
CA ALA A 77 4.34 7.07 19.00
C ALA A 77 3.84 7.07 17.55
N ILE A 78 3.50 5.88 17.05
CA ILE A 78 2.96 5.66 15.71
C ILE A 78 1.49 5.29 15.82
N THR A 79 0.67 5.89 14.95
CA THR A 79 -0.73 5.52 14.80
C THR A 79 -1.00 5.26 13.32
N THR A 80 -1.41 4.04 13.01
CA THR A 80 -1.96 3.65 11.71
C THR A 80 -3.49 3.66 11.81
N LEU A 81 -4.18 3.26 10.74
CA LEU A 81 -5.64 3.33 10.78
C LEU A 81 -6.24 2.28 11.73
N GLU A 82 -5.56 1.16 11.93
CA GLU A 82 -5.89 0.12 12.91
C GLU A 82 -5.85 0.64 14.36
N GLY A 83 -5.15 1.75 14.63
CA GLY A 83 -5.09 2.39 15.95
C GLY A 83 -6.03 3.58 16.14
N VAL A 84 -6.84 3.92 15.14
CA VAL A 84 -7.86 4.98 15.26
C VAL A 84 -9.08 4.42 15.99
N ASP A 85 -9.73 5.23 16.83
CA ASP A 85 -10.95 4.84 17.56
C ASP A 85 -12.04 4.34 16.59
N GLU A 86 -12.77 3.30 16.99
CA GLU A 86 -13.73 2.64 16.09
C GLU A 86 -14.90 3.54 15.69
N ALA A 87 -15.37 4.44 16.57
CA ALA A 87 -16.42 5.39 16.22
C ALA A 87 -15.92 6.43 15.20
N GLU A 88 -14.66 6.83 15.32
CA GLU A 88 -14.02 7.72 14.36
C GLU A 88 -13.76 7.01 13.02
N ARG A 89 -13.26 5.77 13.04
CA ARG A 89 -13.13 4.91 11.85
C ARG A 89 -14.46 4.82 11.11
N LYS A 90 -15.54 4.51 11.83
CA LYS A 90 -16.90 4.45 11.28
C LYS A 90 -17.34 5.76 10.65
N THR A 91 -17.04 6.90 11.28
CA THR A 91 -17.39 8.23 10.76
C THR A 91 -16.69 8.50 9.42
N TYR A 92 -15.41 8.17 9.32
CA TYR A 92 -14.67 8.28 8.05
C TYR A 92 -15.17 7.30 6.99
N SER A 93 -15.36 6.03 7.35
CA SER A 93 -15.78 5.01 6.39
C SER A 93 -17.15 5.32 5.81
N ASP A 94 -18.10 5.73 6.65
CA ASP A 94 -19.46 6.08 6.25
C ASP A 94 -19.47 7.30 5.33
N ALA A 95 -18.73 8.35 5.69
CA ALA A 95 -18.65 9.56 4.87
C ALA A 95 -18.01 9.29 3.49
N PHE A 96 -16.89 8.57 3.46
CA PHE A 96 -16.23 8.22 2.20
C PHE A 96 -17.10 7.30 1.33
N ALA A 97 -17.83 6.37 1.94
CA ALA A 97 -18.74 5.48 1.24
C ALA A 97 -19.95 6.27 0.67
N ALA A 98 -20.61 7.08 1.49
CA ALA A 98 -21.82 7.81 1.12
C ALA A 98 -21.58 8.90 0.07
N CYS A 99 -20.45 9.60 0.15
CA CYS A 99 -20.10 10.63 -0.83
C CYS A 99 -19.58 10.07 -2.15
N GLY A 100 -19.31 8.77 -2.25
CA GLY A 100 -18.56 8.20 -3.37
C GLY A 100 -17.10 8.69 -3.39
N GLY A 101 -16.52 8.94 -2.22
CA GLY A 101 -15.15 9.38 -2.01
C GLY A 101 -14.09 8.32 -2.34
N LEU A 102 -14.50 7.15 -2.82
CA LEU A 102 -13.63 6.05 -3.21
C LEU A 102 -14.15 5.31 -4.44
N GLN A 103 -13.22 4.69 -5.18
CA GLN A 103 -13.52 3.70 -6.22
C GLN A 103 -12.71 2.43 -5.95
N CYS A 104 -11.43 2.40 -6.37
CA CYS A 104 -10.56 1.24 -6.12
C CYS A 104 -10.24 1.05 -4.64
N GLY A 105 -10.24 2.13 -3.84
CA GLY A 105 -9.97 2.13 -2.39
C GLY A 105 -8.49 2.32 -1.99
N PHE A 106 -7.54 2.01 -2.89
CA PHE A 106 -6.14 1.79 -2.50
C PHE A 106 -5.45 3.00 -1.83
N CYS A 107 -5.75 4.21 -2.29
CA CYS A 107 -5.17 5.44 -1.73
C CYS A 107 -5.93 5.99 -0.51
N ILE A 108 -7.12 5.48 -0.23
CA ILE A 108 -8.06 6.08 0.71
C ILE A 108 -7.59 5.96 2.17
N PRO A 109 -7.00 4.85 2.65
CA PRO A 109 -6.52 4.76 4.02
C PRO A 109 -5.51 5.87 4.36
N GLY A 110 -4.54 6.13 3.47
CA GLY A 110 -3.59 7.23 3.63
C GLY A 110 -4.26 8.61 3.58
N ILE A 111 -5.26 8.79 2.72
CA ILE A 111 -6.05 10.03 2.66
C ILE A 111 -6.85 10.24 3.96
N VAL A 112 -7.43 9.19 4.53
CA VAL A 112 -8.15 9.24 5.81
C VAL A 112 -7.21 9.65 6.93
N MET A 113 -6.00 9.06 7.03
CA MET A 113 -5.00 9.48 8.03
C MET A 113 -4.58 10.96 7.86
N ARG A 114 -4.47 11.44 6.61
CA ARG A 114 -4.21 12.86 6.33
C ARG A 114 -5.38 13.75 6.75
N ALA A 115 -6.60 13.34 6.42
CA ALA A 115 -7.82 14.06 6.76
C ALA A 115 -8.00 14.16 8.28
N LYS A 116 -7.84 13.04 9.00
CA LYS A 116 -7.81 12.98 10.46
C LYS A 116 -6.84 14.00 11.05
N SER A 117 -5.60 14.03 10.57
CA SER A 117 -4.61 15.00 11.06
C SER A 117 -5.00 16.47 10.86
N GLN A 118 -5.89 16.78 9.89
CA GLN A 118 -6.42 18.13 9.69
C GLN A 118 -7.68 18.38 10.51
N VAL A 119 -8.61 17.42 10.55
CA VAL A 119 -9.84 17.50 11.34
C VAL A 119 -9.53 17.57 12.83
N ASP A 120 -8.58 16.80 13.35
CA ASP A 120 -8.14 16.87 14.76
C ASP A 120 -7.64 18.28 15.14
N LYS A 121 -7.11 19.03 14.17
CA LYS A 121 -6.55 20.38 14.39
C LYS A 121 -7.54 21.50 14.20
N LYS A 122 -8.53 21.32 13.31
CA LYS A 122 -9.39 22.39 12.80
C LYS A 122 -10.87 22.14 13.06
N GLY A 123 -11.28 20.90 13.27
CA GLY A 123 -12.70 20.52 13.40
C GLY A 123 -13.54 21.12 12.28
N ALA A 124 -14.68 21.71 12.66
CA ALA A 124 -15.59 22.39 11.76
C ALA A 124 -15.00 23.65 11.09
N ASP A 125 -13.87 24.19 11.56
CA ASP A 125 -13.19 25.32 10.91
C ASP A 125 -12.28 24.89 9.75
N LEU A 126 -12.20 23.59 9.44
CA LEU A 126 -11.40 23.09 8.31
C LEU A 126 -11.98 23.59 6.98
N LYS A 127 -11.25 24.48 6.31
CA LYS A 127 -11.64 24.99 4.99
C LYS A 127 -11.32 23.98 3.90
N ARG A 128 -12.22 23.87 2.93
CA ARG A 128 -12.08 22.97 1.79
C ARG A 128 -10.82 23.26 0.97
N GLU A 129 -10.48 24.53 0.76
CA GLU A 129 -9.28 24.93 0.01
C GLU A 129 -8.00 24.54 0.76
N ASP A 130 -8.01 24.58 2.09
CA ASP A 130 -6.89 24.17 2.92
C ASP A 130 -6.70 22.65 2.84
N MET A 131 -7.79 21.90 2.93
CA MET A 131 -7.76 20.45 2.77
C MET A 131 -7.32 20.04 1.35
N ALA A 132 -7.78 20.73 0.31
CA ALA A 132 -7.37 20.47 -1.08
C ALA A 132 -5.85 20.61 -1.26
N ARG A 133 -5.22 21.62 -0.63
CA ARG A 133 -3.76 21.76 -0.63
C ARG A 133 -3.06 20.60 0.08
N HIS A 134 -3.63 20.10 1.18
CA HIS A 134 -3.10 18.92 1.88
C HIS A 134 -3.22 17.63 1.06
N LEU A 135 -4.25 17.50 0.24
CA LEU A 135 -4.39 16.37 -0.70
C LEU A 135 -3.39 16.40 -1.85
N GLY A 136 -2.67 17.51 -2.07
CA GLY A 136 -1.55 17.57 -3.02
C GLY A 136 -0.42 16.57 -2.71
N ALA A 137 -0.36 16.04 -1.48
CA ALA A 137 0.53 14.96 -1.08
C ALA A 137 -0.02 13.54 -1.36
N HIS A 138 -1.18 13.42 -2.02
CA HIS A 138 -1.84 12.15 -2.32
C HIS A 138 -2.20 12.03 -3.80
N LEU A 139 -1.80 10.94 -4.43
CA LEU A 139 -2.17 10.62 -5.80
C LEU A 139 -3.40 9.70 -5.81
N CYS A 140 -4.55 10.23 -6.22
CA CYS A 140 -5.74 9.45 -6.49
C CYS A 140 -6.02 9.40 -8.00
N ARG A 141 -5.91 8.21 -8.60
CA ARG A 141 -6.12 8.04 -10.04
C ARG A 141 -7.59 7.85 -10.45
N CYS A 142 -8.48 7.64 -9.48
CA CYS A 142 -9.86 7.23 -9.75
C CYS A 142 -10.88 8.36 -9.57
N THR A 143 -10.81 9.11 -8.47
CA THR A 143 -11.96 9.93 -8.01
C THR A 143 -11.96 11.38 -8.50
N GLY A 144 -10.81 11.91 -8.92
CA GLY A 144 -10.66 13.34 -9.22
C GLY A 144 -10.82 14.25 -7.99
N TYR A 145 -10.70 13.71 -6.77
CA TYR A 145 -10.65 14.41 -5.47
C TYR A 145 -11.92 15.14 -4.99
N VAL A 146 -12.83 15.57 -5.87
CA VAL A 146 -14.03 16.33 -5.46
C VAL A 146 -14.85 15.56 -4.42
N LYS A 147 -15.12 14.27 -4.65
CA LYS A 147 -15.87 13.43 -3.72
C LYS A 147 -15.10 13.03 -2.45
N VAL A 148 -13.77 13.04 -2.52
CA VAL A 148 -12.92 12.88 -1.33
C VAL A 148 -13.07 14.10 -0.42
N LEU A 149 -13.02 15.31 -1.00
CA LEU A 149 -13.22 16.55 -0.24
C LEU A 149 -14.63 16.63 0.35
N ASP A 150 -15.67 16.23 -0.40
CA ASP A 150 -17.05 16.16 0.12
C ASP A 150 -17.14 15.26 1.35
N ALA A 151 -16.48 14.10 1.33
CA ALA A 151 -16.44 13.18 2.48
C ALA A 151 -15.72 13.78 3.68
N ILE A 152 -14.55 14.39 3.47
CA ILE A 152 -13.77 15.00 4.57
C ILE A 152 -14.53 16.17 5.20
N GLU A 153 -15.19 16.99 4.39
CA GLU A 153 -16.04 18.09 4.85
C GLU A 153 -17.23 17.58 5.67
N ALA A 154 -17.90 16.50 5.23
CA ALA A 154 -18.96 15.86 5.99
C ALA A 154 -18.48 15.41 7.38
N VAL A 155 -17.30 14.78 7.45
CA VAL A 155 -16.67 14.39 8.73
C VAL A 155 -16.37 15.63 9.59
N ALA A 156 -15.72 16.64 9.03
CA ALA A 156 -15.32 17.85 9.76
C ALA A 156 -16.52 18.61 10.36
N GLN A 157 -17.64 18.63 9.66
CA GLN A 157 -18.89 19.29 10.09
C GLN A 157 -19.80 18.38 10.94
N GLY A 158 -19.48 17.09 11.08
CA GLY A 158 -20.39 16.12 11.71
C GLY A 158 -21.71 15.97 10.95
N THR A 159 -21.69 16.10 9.62
CA THR A 159 -22.88 16.01 8.78
C THR A 159 -23.36 14.56 8.73
N PRO A 160 -24.63 14.27 9.08
CA PRO A 160 -25.18 12.93 8.92
C PRO A 160 -25.16 12.50 7.45
N VAL A 161 -24.75 11.26 7.19
CA VAL A 161 -24.67 10.69 5.85
C VAL A 161 -25.57 9.46 5.70
N ASP A 162 -26.13 9.27 4.50
CA ASP A 162 -26.94 8.10 4.17
C ASP A 162 -26.05 6.94 3.70
N VAL A 163 -26.09 5.84 4.46
CA VAL A 163 -25.32 4.61 4.24
C VAL A 163 -26.17 3.49 3.63
N SER A 164 -27.29 3.83 3.00
CA SER A 164 -28.16 2.86 2.34
C SER A 164 -27.51 2.24 1.09
N LEU A 165 -27.79 0.96 0.85
CA LEU A 165 -27.42 0.29 -0.39
C LEU A 165 -28.30 0.76 -1.56
N PRO A 166 -27.82 0.64 -2.82
CA PRO A 166 -28.62 0.99 -3.99
C PRO A 166 -29.91 0.17 -4.07
N GLY A 167 -31.05 0.85 -4.23
CA GLY A 167 -32.37 0.22 -4.36
C GLY A 167 -32.72 -0.29 -5.76
N GLY A 168 -31.86 -0.08 -6.75
CA GLY A 168 -32.06 -0.49 -8.14
C GLY A 168 -31.13 0.22 -9.13
N VAL A 169 -31.25 -0.13 -10.42
CA VAL A 169 -30.44 0.49 -11.49
C VAL A 169 -30.69 2.00 -11.54
N GLY A 170 -29.61 2.80 -11.53
CA GLY A 170 -29.68 4.27 -11.57
C GLY A 170 -29.92 4.93 -10.20
N SER A 171 -30.14 4.15 -9.13
CA SER A 171 -30.22 4.68 -7.77
C SER A 171 -28.84 5.00 -7.19
N ARG A 172 -28.81 5.92 -6.21
CA ARG A 172 -27.63 6.17 -5.39
C ARG A 172 -27.62 5.20 -4.21
N GLY A 173 -26.43 4.90 -3.72
CA GLY A 173 -26.21 4.10 -2.52
C GLY A 173 -24.74 3.76 -2.37
N LEU A 174 -24.41 3.08 -1.27
CA LEU A 174 -23.04 2.66 -1.02
C LEU A 174 -22.55 1.67 -2.08
N LYS A 175 -21.28 1.83 -2.46
CA LYS A 175 -20.56 0.78 -3.19
C LYS A 175 -20.31 -0.40 -2.23
N TYR A 176 -20.45 -1.62 -2.74
CA TYR A 176 -20.03 -2.84 -2.03
C TYR A 176 -18.57 -2.72 -1.55
N GLU A 177 -18.32 -3.14 -0.30
CA GLU A 177 -17.04 -3.05 0.41
C GLU A 177 -16.48 -1.62 0.59
N ALA A 178 -17.30 -0.58 0.41
CA ALA A 178 -16.81 0.80 0.53
C ALA A 178 -16.23 1.13 1.93
N PRO A 179 -16.88 0.75 3.04
CA PRO A 179 -16.31 1.01 4.37
C PRO A 179 -14.94 0.35 4.56
N GLU A 180 -14.82 -0.93 4.22
CA GLU A 180 -13.58 -1.72 4.38
C GLU A 180 -12.46 -1.22 3.47
N LEU A 181 -12.81 -0.74 2.27
CA LEU A 181 -11.86 -0.12 1.35
C LEU A 181 -11.40 1.27 1.84
N ALA A 182 -12.29 2.03 2.47
CA ALA A 182 -11.94 3.33 3.05
C ALA A 182 -10.94 3.16 4.20
N LEU A 183 -11.10 2.08 4.98
CA LEU A 183 -10.29 1.81 6.16
C LEU A 183 -9.04 0.96 5.87
N GLY A 184 -8.96 0.37 4.68
CA GLY A 184 -7.83 -0.51 4.33
C GLY A 184 -7.92 -1.89 4.96
N ASP A 185 -9.05 -2.21 5.60
CA ASP A 185 -9.41 -3.53 6.13
C ASP A 185 -9.61 -4.54 4.99
N ARG A 186 -10.02 -4.04 3.81
CA ARG A 186 -10.02 -4.86 2.60
C ARG A 186 -8.60 -5.03 2.08
N GLY A 187 -8.06 -6.23 2.23
CA GLY A 187 -6.75 -6.59 1.69
C GLY A 187 -6.69 -6.57 0.16
N TYR A 188 -5.58 -6.09 -0.39
CA TYR A 188 -5.14 -6.26 -1.78
C TYR A 188 -4.20 -7.45 -1.91
N VAL A 189 -3.78 -7.77 -3.14
CA VAL A 189 -2.86 -8.90 -3.39
C VAL A 189 -1.58 -8.79 -2.57
N ASP A 190 -1.03 -7.58 -2.45
CA ASP A 190 0.18 -7.31 -1.65
C ASP A 190 -0.04 -7.41 -0.13
N ASP A 191 -1.29 -7.42 0.34
CA ASP A 191 -1.63 -7.62 1.76
C ASP A 191 -1.79 -9.11 2.11
N ILE A 192 -1.81 -10.01 1.11
CA ILE A 192 -1.98 -11.44 1.35
C ILE A 192 -0.73 -11.99 2.03
N ARG A 193 -0.94 -12.76 3.09
CA ARG A 193 0.09 -13.51 3.81
C ARG A 193 -0.38 -14.96 3.94
N VAL A 194 0.45 -15.90 3.51
CA VAL A 194 0.17 -17.34 3.58
C VAL A 194 1.40 -18.02 4.17
N ASP A 195 1.19 -18.94 5.12
CA ASP A 195 2.29 -19.70 5.71
C ASP A 195 3.04 -20.48 4.63
N GLY A 196 4.37 -20.31 4.59
CA GLY A 196 5.21 -20.92 3.55
C GLY A 196 5.13 -20.26 2.18
N MET A 197 4.53 -19.06 2.07
CA MET A 197 4.50 -18.30 0.81
C MET A 197 5.92 -18.00 0.30
N LEU A 198 6.15 -18.31 -0.97
CA LEU A 198 7.40 -17.98 -1.65
C LEU A 198 7.27 -16.65 -2.39
N HIS A 199 8.36 -15.88 -2.40
CA HIS A 199 8.45 -14.61 -3.13
C HIS A 199 9.23 -14.83 -4.43
N ALA A 200 8.75 -14.26 -5.53
CA ALA A 200 9.41 -14.33 -6.82
C ALA A 200 10.07 -13.00 -7.18
N ALA A 201 11.28 -13.07 -7.76
CA ALA A 201 11.96 -11.93 -8.35
C ALA A 201 12.17 -12.19 -9.86
N LEU A 202 11.98 -11.16 -10.68
CA LEU A 202 12.15 -11.24 -12.12
C LEU A 202 13.53 -10.70 -12.52
N ARG A 203 14.30 -11.48 -13.30
CA ARG A 203 15.49 -10.97 -14.00
C ARG A 203 15.09 -10.56 -15.42
N LEU A 204 15.02 -9.26 -15.64
CA LEU A 204 14.74 -8.67 -16.95
C LEU A 204 16.04 -8.38 -17.70
N THR A 205 15.95 -8.30 -19.02
CA THR A 205 17.05 -7.84 -19.88
C THR A 205 17.40 -6.38 -19.58
N GLU A 206 18.69 -6.04 -19.61
CA GLU A 206 19.17 -4.65 -19.51
C GLU A 206 19.09 -3.92 -20.86
N HIS A 207 18.82 -4.65 -21.93
CA HIS A 207 18.73 -4.14 -23.29
C HIS A 207 17.32 -4.31 -23.83
N THR A 208 16.84 -3.29 -24.54
CA THR A 208 15.55 -3.35 -25.26
C THR A 208 15.53 -4.51 -26.25
N ARG A 209 16.65 -4.76 -26.94
CA ARG A 209 16.79 -5.84 -27.93
C ARG A 209 18.12 -6.57 -27.78
N ALA A 210 18.08 -7.86 -27.46
CA ALA A 210 19.27 -8.69 -27.29
C ALA A 210 19.04 -10.15 -27.74
N ASP A 211 20.08 -10.76 -28.30
CA ASP A 211 20.17 -12.21 -28.46
C ASP A 211 20.65 -12.82 -27.13
N ILE A 212 19.92 -13.81 -26.63
CA ILE A 212 20.28 -14.48 -25.39
C ILE A 212 21.22 -15.64 -25.73
N ILE A 213 22.52 -15.45 -25.48
CA ILE A 213 23.51 -16.50 -25.75
C ILE A 213 23.52 -17.54 -24.64
N THR A 214 23.51 -17.08 -23.38
CA THR A 214 23.63 -17.93 -22.19
C THR A 214 22.87 -17.34 -21.03
N ILE A 215 22.28 -18.20 -20.20
CA ILE A 215 21.66 -17.87 -18.91
C ILE A 215 22.33 -18.75 -17.85
N ASP A 216 23.14 -18.14 -16.99
CA ASP A 216 23.77 -18.81 -15.85
C ASP A 216 22.99 -18.52 -14.57
N THR A 217 22.39 -19.56 -13.99
CA THR A 217 21.59 -19.49 -12.76
C THR A 217 22.38 -19.85 -11.50
N SER A 218 23.63 -20.29 -11.63
CA SER A 218 24.40 -20.91 -10.54
C SER A 218 24.53 -20.02 -9.31
N ALA A 219 24.81 -18.73 -9.50
CA ALA A 219 24.94 -17.78 -8.40
C ALA A 219 23.60 -17.54 -7.67
N ALA A 220 22.49 -17.53 -8.40
CA ALA A 220 21.16 -17.35 -7.79
C ALA A 220 20.72 -18.63 -7.07
N GLU A 221 20.97 -19.81 -7.64
CA GLU A 221 20.66 -21.10 -7.02
C GLU A 221 21.47 -21.34 -5.73
N ALA A 222 22.69 -20.81 -5.65
CA ALA A 222 23.54 -20.91 -4.46
C ALA A 222 23.24 -19.85 -3.39
N ALA A 223 22.36 -18.88 -3.67
CA ALA A 223 22.05 -17.80 -2.74
C ALA A 223 21.15 -18.29 -1.59
N ASP A 224 21.41 -17.79 -0.39
CA ASP A 224 20.62 -18.14 0.79
C ASP A 224 19.16 -17.71 0.63
N GLY A 225 18.23 -18.55 1.09
CA GLY A 225 16.78 -18.34 0.94
C GLY A 225 16.21 -18.60 -0.47
N VAL A 226 17.03 -18.88 -1.49
CA VAL A 226 16.52 -19.25 -2.82
C VAL A 226 16.10 -20.71 -2.84
N ILE A 227 14.84 -20.96 -3.20
CA ILE A 227 14.27 -22.32 -3.27
C ILE A 227 14.35 -22.90 -4.69
N ALA A 228 14.18 -22.07 -5.72
CA ALA A 228 14.24 -22.49 -7.11
C ALA A 228 14.50 -21.30 -8.04
N VAL A 229 15.13 -21.57 -9.19
CA VAL A 229 15.28 -20.62 -10.29
C VAL A 229 14.61 -21.18 -11.53
N PHE A 230 13.64 -20.44 -12.06
CA PHE A 230 12.90 -20.84 -13.25
C PHE A 230 13.40 -20.08 -14.48
N THR A 231 13.41 -20.78 -15.61
CA THR A 231 13.84 -20.26 -16.92
C THR A 231 12.91 -20.81 -17.99
N ARG A 232 13.13 -20.44 -19.25
CA ARG A 232 12.42 -21.01 -20.40
C ARG A 232 12.35 -22.55 -20.39
N ARG A 233 13.40 -23.23 -19.90
CA ARG A 233 13.48 -24.70 -19.84
C ARG A 233 12.43 -25.32 -18.91
N HIS A 234 11.90 -24.54 -17.99
CA HIS A 234 10.93 -24.98 -16.98
C HIS A 234 9.47 -24.71 -17.36
N VAL A 235 9.19 -24.02 -18.48
CA VAL A 235 7.82 -23.75 -18.92
C VAL A 235 7.23 -25.01 -19.56
N PRO A 236 6.18 -25.62 -18.96
CA PRO A 236 5.50 -26.73 -19.59
C PRO A 236 4.65 -26.23 -20.76
N GLY A 237 4.65 -26.98 -21.87
CA GLY A 237 3.83 -26.67 -23.04
C GLY A 237 4.30 -25.45 -23.85
N THR A 238 3.34 -24.70 -24.37
CA THR A 238 3.60 -23.58 -25.29
C THR A 238 4.11 -22.35 -24.55
N ASN A 239 5.29 -21.87 -24.93
CA ASN A 239 5.90 -20.67 -24.33
C ASN A 239 5.31 -19.34 -24.82
N MET A 240 4.44 -19.36 -25.83
CA MET A 240 3.86 -18.16 -26.42
C MET A 240 2.44 -17.94 -25.92
N VAL A 241 2.20 -16.76 -25.34
CA VAL A 241 0.91 -16.28 -24.86
C VAL A 241 0.51 -15.00 -25.61
N GLY A 242 -0.71 -14.54 -25.35
CA GLY A 242 -1.25 -13.30 -25.91
C GLY A 242 -2.76 -13.36 -26.07
N ILE A 243 -3.39 -12.19 -26.21
CA ILE A 243 -4.85 -12.06 -26.16
C ILE A 243 -5.49 -12.50 -27.47
N ILE A 244 -5.00 -11.97 -28.59
CA ILE A 244 -5.49 -12.25 -29.94
C ILE A 244 -4.49 -13.12 -30.70
N HIS A 245 -3.23 -12.69 -30.74
CA HIS A 245 -2.11 -13.44 -31.29
C HIS A 245 -1.28 -14.02 -30.15
N LYS A 246 -0.61 -15.15 -30.40
CA LYS A 246 0.28 -15.81 -29.44
C LYS A 246 1.72 -15.43 -29.76
N ASP A 247 2.07 -14.19 -29.46
CA ASP A 247 3.34 -13.53 -29.82
C ASP A 247 4.14 -13.01 -28.62
N TRP A 248 3.67 -13.22 -27.39
CA TRP A 248 4.38 -12.85 -26.17
C TRP A 248 5.02 -14.08 -25.51
N PRO A 249 6.35 -14.18 -25.45
CA PRO A 249 6.98 -15.28 -24.73
C PRO A 249 6.75 -15.14 -23.21
N VAL A 250 6.47 -16.26 -22.52
CA VAL A 250 6.40 -16.31 -21.05
C VAL A 250 7.80 -16.07 -20.47
N PHE A 251 8.80 -16.80 -20.98
CA PHE A 251 10.22 -16.55 -20.74
C PHE A 251 10.98 -16.54 -22.05
N ILE A 252 12.07 -15.78 -22.09
CA ILE A 252 13.00 -15.77 -23.23
C ILE A 252 14.21 -16.64 -22.85
N GLY A 253 14.46 -17.67 -23.65
CA GLY A 253 15.53 -18.65 -23.42
C GLY A 253 16.80 -18.37 -24.20
N GLU A 254 17.84 -19.16 -23.92
CA GLU A 254 19.06 -19.19 -24.73
C GLU A 254 18.76 -19.56 -26.18
N GLY A 255 19.44 -18.88 -27.11
CA GLY A 255 19.19 -18.95 -28.56
C GLY A 255 17.99 -18.12 -29.04
N GLU A 256 17.22 -17.52 -28.13
CA GLU A 256 16.09 -16.64 -28.46
C GLU A 256 16.51 -15.16 -28.39
N ARG A 257 15.65 -14.27 -28.92
CA ARG A 257 15.87 -12.83 -28.98
C ARG A 257 14.76 -12.09 -28.27
N THR A 258 15.09 -11.02 -27.55
CA THR A 258 14.09 -10.13 -26.96
C THR A 258 13.37 -9.31 -28.03
N SER A 259 12.06 -9.14 -27.85
CA SER A 259 11.17 -8.42 -28.78
C SER A 259 11.51 -6.94 -28.88
#